data_AF-A0A6M3K477-F1
#
_entry.id   AF-A0A6M3K477-F1
#
_cell.length_a   1.000
_cell.length_b   1.000
_cell.length_c   1.000
_cell.angle_alpha   90.00
_cell.angle_beta   90.00
_cell.angle_gamma   90.00
#
_symmetry.space_group_name_H-M   'P 1'
#
loop_
_entity.id
_entity.type
_entity.pdbx_description
1 polymer ?
#
loop_
_entity_poly.entity_id
_entity_poly.type
_entity_poly.pdbx_seq_one_letter_code
_entity_poly.pdbx_strand_id
1 'polypeptide(L)'
;MGFIYFMEDFKSDFSDIVDEEDRRTEVIGVLELSPDWKEDDVVKAAREFYRKRSEEITPLLMLRDAKIVIDRMRDFYRAVDFLALDKNGKPLYDISKVAGVIEKSPGILEGITKLENMVKKEVQAKRDKVGSKLKALFEDGAG
;
A
#
# COMPACT_ATOMS: atom_id res chain seq x y z
N MET A 1 16.82 12.19 0.79
CA MET A 1 16.76 10.77 1.26
C MET A 1 15.39 10.45 1.84
N GLY A 2 14.84 11.24 2.78
CA GLY A 2 13.54 10.97 3.42
C GLY A 2 12.35 10.83 2.45
N PHE A 3 12.26 11.70 1.42
CA PHE A 3 11.15 11.68 0.46
C PHE A 3 10.99 10.32 -0.24
N ILE A 4 12.09 9.77 -0.78
CA ILE A 4 12.07 8.48 -1.50
C ILE A 4 11.66 7.34 -0.56
N TYR A 5 12.18 7.32 0.67
CA TYR A 5 11.79 6.31 1.66
C TYR A 5 10.29 6.42 1.98
N PHE A 6 9.79 7.63 2.24
CA PHE A 6 8.40 7.80 2.64
C PHE A 6 7.40 7.50 1.52
N MET A 7 7.77 7.78 0.27
CA MET A 7 6.93 7.48 -0.89
C MET A 7 6.94 5.99 -1.25
N GLU A 8 8.11 5.35 -1.28
CA GLU A 8 8.27 4.03 -1.91
C GLU A 8 8.42 2.86 -0.93
N ASP A 9 9.00 3.07 0.24
CA ASP A 9 9.26 2.00 1.20
C ASP A 9 7.95 1.61 1.92
N PHE A 10 7.59 0.34 1.87
CA PHE A 10 6.38 -0.15 2.55
C PHE A 10 6.49 -0.12 4.08
N LYS A 11 7.67 0.14 4.65
CA LYS A 11 7.88 0.41 6.08
C LYS A 11 7.70 1.87 6.45
N SER A 12 7.49 2.73 5.46
CA SER A 12 7.13 4.12 5.69
C SER A 12 5.88 4.19 6.58
N ASP A 13 5.88 5.16 7.49
CA ASP A 13 4.69 5.51 8.28
C ASP A 13 3.55 6.05 7.40
N PHE A 14 3.84 6.40 6.15
CA PHE A 14 2.89 6.85 5.13
C PHE A 14 2.45 5.74 4.17
N SER A 15 2.89 4.49 4.40
CA SER A 15 2.65 3.37 3.48
C SER A 15 1.18 2.95 3.36
N ASP A 16 0.34 3.37 4.30
CA ASP A 16 -1.09 3.18 4.36
C ASP A 16 -1.90 4.18 3.51
N ILE A 17 -1.33 5.33 3.15
CA ILE A 17 -1.97 6.32 2.28
C ILE A 17 -1.90 5.83 0.83
N VAL A 18 -3.00 5.24 0.34
CA VAL A 18 -3.01 4.52 -0.95
C VAL A 18 -2.84 5.46 -2.15
N ASP A 19 -3.47 6.63 -2.12
CA ASP A 19 -3.36 7.63 -3.18
C ASP A 19 -1.96 8.26 -3.17
N GLU A 20 -1.29 8.25 -4.32
CA GLU A 20 0.10 8.71 -4.44
C GLU A 20 0.23 10.22 -4.27
N GLU A 21 -0.76 11.01 -4.70
CA GLU A 21 -0.73 12.47 -4.59
C GLU A 21 -1.06 12.93 -3.18
N ASP A 22 -2.01 12.25 -2.50
CA ASP A 22 -2.29 12.50 -1.08
C ASP A 22 -1.05 12.18 -0.24
N ARG A 23 -0.41 11.02 -0.49
CA ARG A 23 0.83 10.63 0.19
C ARG A 23 1.93 11.65 -0.06
N ARG A 24 2.12 12.08 -1.31
CA ARG A 24 3.10 13.09 -1.70
C ARG A 24 2.88 14.39 -0.94
N THR A 25 1.63 14.83 -0.84
CA THR A 25 1.25 16.07 -0.16
C THR A 25 1.61 16.01 1.33
N GLU A 26 1.26 14.93 2.02
CA GLU A 26 1.63 14.75 3.42
C GLU A 26 3.14 14.68 3.65
N VAL A 27 3.85 13.94 2.78
CA VAL A 27 5.31 13.79 2.87
C VAL A 27 6.04 15.12 2.64
N ILE A 28 5.57 15.95 1.71
CA ILE A 28 6.11 17.31 1.50
C ILE A 28 5.95 18.14 2.77
N GLY A 29 4.77 18.08 3.40
CA GLY A 29 4.49 18.79 4.65
C GLY A 29 5.40 18.35 5.79
N VAL A 30 5.54 17.04 6.02
CA VAL A 30 6.35 16.48 7.11
C VAL A 30 7.84 16.72 6.91
N LEU A 31 8.32 16.70 5.67
CA LEU A 31 9.72 16.99 5.35
C LEU A 31 10.03 18.49 5.29
N GLU A 32 9.05 19.35 5.56
CA GLU A 32 9.15 20.81 5.46
C GLU A 32 9.71 21.26 4.10
N LEU A 33 9.35 20.54 3.03
CA LEU A 33 9.73 20.91 1.67
C LEU A 33 8.85 22.07 1.19
N SER A 34 9.37 22.82 0.23
CA SER A 34 8.60 23.89 -0.39
C SER A 34 7.30 23.34 -1.01
N PRO A 35 6.15 24.02 -0.90
CA PRO A 35 4.89 23.54 -1.49
C PRO A 35 4.94 23.35 -3.02
N ASP A 36 5.82 24.11 -3.70
CA ASP A 36 6.08 24.02 -5.13
C ASP A 36 7.24 23.08 -5.48
N TRP A 37 7.81 22.38 -4.49
CA TRP A 37 8.91 21.44 -4.71
C TRP A 37 8.48 20.35 -5.68
N LYS A 38 9.39 20.04 -6.62
CA LYS A 38 9.22 19.02 -7.64
C LYS A 38 10.40 18.09 -7.64
N GLU A 39 10.13 16.85 -7.99
CA GLU A 39 11.15 15.83 -8.16
C GLU A 39 12.00 16.17 -9.38
N ASP A 40 13.31 16.24 -9.17
CA ASP A 40 14.27 16.26 -10.27
C ASP A 40 14.43 14.84 -10.86
N ASP A 41 15.19 14.74 -11.94
CA ASP A 41 15.37 13.46 -12.64
C ASP A 41 16.13 12.42 -11.80
N VAL A 42 16.98 12.87 -10.87
CA VAL A 42 17.71 11.98 -9.95
C VAL A 42 16.74 11.37 -8.93
N VAL A 43 15.86 12.19 -8.36
CA VAL A 43 14.84 11.74 -7.41
C VAL A 43 13.87 10.78 -8.09
N LYS A 44 13.39 11.10 -9.30
CA LYS A 44 12.52 10.20 -10.07
C LYS A 44 13.18 8.85 -10.33
N ALA A 45 14.43 8.85 -10.80
CA ALA A 45 15.18 7.63 -11.04
C ALA A 45 15.39 6.81 -9.76
N ALA A 46 15.69 7.48 -8.64
CA ALA A 46 15.85 6.83 -7.35
C ALA A 46 14.53 6.23 -6.81
N ARG A 47 13.40 6.93 -7.00
CA ARG A 47 12.07 6.39 -6.68
C ARG A 47 11.78 5.15 -7.50
N GLU A 48 11.99 5.19 -8.82
CA GLU A 48 11.77 4.04 -9.68
C GLU A 48 12.65 2.84 -9.29
N PHE A 49 13.92 3.08 -8.98
CA PHE A 49 14.83 2.04 -8.50
C PHE A 49 14.33 1.40 -7.20
N TYR A 50 13.93 2.23 -6.23
CA TYR A 50 13.49 1.76 -4.90
C TYR A 50 12.15 1.01 -4.98
N ARG A 51 11.25 1.53 -5.82
CA ARG A 51 9.97 0.95 -6.17
C ARG A 51 10.15 -0.44 -6.76
N LYS A 52 10.94 -0.59 -7.83
CA LYS A 52 11.23 -1.90 -8.46
C LYS A 52 11.76 -2.93 -7.45
N ARG A 53 12.67 -2.52 -6.56
CA ARG A 53 13.24 -3.43 -5.55
C ARG A 53 12.23 -3.83 -4.46
N SER A 54 11.31 -2.94 -4.14
CA SER A 54 10.24 -3.18 -3.17
C SER A 54 9.08 -3.98 -3.76
N GLU A 55 8.74 -3.74 -5.04
CA GLU A 55 7.65 -4.37 -5.79
C GLU A 55 7.90 -5.85 -6.13
N GLU A 56 9.13 -6.34 -6.09
CA GLU A 56 9.43 -7.78 -6.21
C GLU A 56 8.96 -8.63 -5.00
N ILE A 57 8.13 -8.09 -4.12
CA ILE A 57 7.57 -8.79 -2.97
C ILE A 57 6.08 -9.01 -3.27
N THR A 58 5.75 -10.16 -3.84
CA THR A 58 4.36 -10.48 -4.27
C THR A 58 3.30 -10.21 -3.18
N PRO A 59 3.53 -10.53 -1.89
CA PRO A 59 2.58 -10.17 -0.85
C PRO A 59 2.36 -8.66 -0.69
N LEU A 60 3.36 -7.83 -1.00
CA LEU A 60 3.27 -6.37 -0.89
C LEU A 60 2.39 -5.79 -2.00
N LEU A 61 2.55 -6.28 -3.23
CA LEU A 61 1.69 -5.89 -4.35
C LEU A 61 0.23 -6.24 -4.05
N MET A 62 -0.01 -7.50 -3.65
CA MET A 62 -1.36 -7.94 -3.28
C MET A 62 -1.94 -7.14 -2.11
N LEU A 63 -1.10 -6.73 -1.15
CA LEU A 63 -1.54 -5.90 -0.02
C LEU A 63 -2.01 -4.52 -0.48
N ARG A 64 -1.27 -3.89 -1.39
CA ARG A 64 -1.65 -2.59 -1.97
C ARG A 64 -2.97 -2.71 -2.73
N ASP A 65 -3.08 -3.72 -3.59
CA ASP A 65 -4.30 -3.96 -4.37
C ASP A 65 -5.50 -4.25 -3.47
N ALA A 66 -5.31 -5.06 -2.42
CA ALA A 66 -6.36 -5.33 -1.44
C ALA A 66 -6.83 -4.04 -0.74
N LYS A 67 -5.90 -3.18 -0.30
CA LYS A 67 -6.23 -1.89 0.35
C LYS A 67 -7.07 -0.99 -0.56
N ILE A 68 -6.73 -0.91 -1.85
CA ILE A 68 -7.54 -0.17 -2.85
C ILE A 68 -8.98 -0.68 -2.89
N VAL A 69 -9.17 -2.01 -2.97
CA VAL A 69 -10.52 -2.60 -3.01
C VAL A 69 -11.32 -2.28 -1.75
N ILE A 70 -10.68 -2.29 -0.58
CA ILE A 70 -11.34 -2.00 0.70
C ILE A 70 -11.78 -0.55 0.78
N ASP A 71 -10.97 0.40 0.30
CA ASP A 71 -11.40 1.80 0.24
C ASP A 71 -12.63 1.97 -0.66
N ARG A 72 -12.70 1.26 -1.80
CA ARG A 72 -13.91 1.23 -2.62
C ARG A 72 -15.10 0.56 -1.93
N MET A 73 -14.87 -0.46 -1.11
CA MET A 73 -15.94 -1.04 -0.28
C MET A 73 -16.45 -0.05 0.75
N ARG A 74 -15.56 0.75 1.37
CA ARG A 74 -15.95 1.81 2.32
C ARG A 74 -16.77 2.90 1.63
N ASP A 75 -16.38 3.30 0.42
CA ASP A 75 -17.14 4.24 -0.38
C ASP A 75 -18.53 3.69 -0.73
N PHE A 76 -18.61 2.43 -1.13
CA PHE A 76 -19.89 1.75 -1.39
C PHE A 76 -20.78 1.74 -0.14
N TYR A 77 -20.25 1.42 1.04
CA TYR A 77 -21.02 1.45 2.29
C TYR A 77 -21.57 2.82 2.64
N ARG A 78 -20.85 3.90 2.29
CA ARG A 78 -21.33 5.27 2.50
C ARG A 78 -22.36 5.71 1.46
N ALA A 79 -22.28 5.15 0.25
CA ALA A 79 -23.12 5.53 -0.89
C ALA A 79 -24.42 4.72 -1.00
N VAL A 80 -24.53 3.56 -0.34
CA VAL A 80 -25.73 2.71 -0.38
C VAL A 80 -26.95 3.45 0.19
N ASP A 81 -28.02 3.47 -0.60
CA ASP A 81 -29.35 3.90 -0.19
C ASP A 81 -30.38 2.83 -0.55
N PHE A 82 -30.90 2.11 0.45
CA PHE A 82 -31.86 1.02 0.24
C PHE A 82 -33.23 1.48 -0.28
N LEU A 83 -33.51 2.79 -0.24
CA LEU A 83 -34.74 3.36 -0.78
C LEU A 83 -34.59 3.81 -2.24
N ALA A 84 -33.37 3.85 -2.77
CA ALA A 84 -33.11 4.22 -4.16
C ALA A 84 -33.74 3.20 -5.12
N LEU A 85 -34.43 3.71 -6.13
CA LEU A 85 -35.06 2.92 -7.18
C LEU A 85 -34.38 3.14 -8.52
N ASP A 86 -34.33 2.11 -9.35
CA ASP A 86 -33.93 2.22 -10.75
C ASP A 86 -35.02 2.94 -11.59
N LYS A 87 -34.72 3.17 -12.87
CA LYS A 87 -35.65 3.77 -13.82
C LYS A 87 -36.97 3.01 -14.04
N ASN A 88 -37.06 1.78 -13.53
CA ASN A 88 -38.23 0.91 -13.63
C ASN A 88 -38.96 0.76 -12.29
N GLY A 89 -38.57 1.51 -11.26
CA GLY A 89 -39.16 1.45 -9.92
C GLY A 89 -38.72 0.25 -9.07
N LYS A 90 -37.64 -0.45 -9.45
CA LYS A 90 -37.09 -1.57 -8.67
C LYS A 90 -35.99 -1.08 -7.73
N PRO A 91 -35.80 -1.68 -6.55
CA PRO A 91 -34.69 -1.34 -5.67
C PRO A 91 -33.34 -1.41 -6.39
N LEU A 92 -32.57 -0.32 -6.33
CA LEU A 92 -31.26 -0.21 -6.95
C LEU A 92 -30.23 -1.12 -6.26
N TYR A 93 -30.38 -1.30 -4.94
CA TYR A 93 -29.51 -2.14 -4.12
C TYR A 93 -30.29 -3.29 -3.49
N ASP A 94 -29.71 -4.49 -3.58
CA ASP A 94 -30.25 -5.70 -2.98
C ASP A 94 -29.80 -5.80 -1.50
N ILE A 95 -30.75 -5.69 -0.58
CA ILE A 95 -30.51 -5.70 0.87
C ILE A 95 -29.78 -6.98 1.30
N SER A 96 -30.16 -8.14 0.78
CA SER A 96 -29.55 -9.42 1.15
C SER A 96 -28.09 -9.49 0.70
N LYS A 97 -27.79 -8.96 -0.50
CA LYS A 97 -26.40 -8.87 -0.96
C LYS A 97 -25.56 -7.94 -0.10
N VAL A 98 -26.08 -6.74 0.22
CA VAL A 98 -25.34 -5.79 1.05
C VAL A 98 -25.11 -6.36 2.45
N ALA A 99 -26.12 -6.96 3.07
CA ALA A 99 -25.99 -7.64 4.36
C ALA A 99 -24.91 -8.74 4.32
N GLY A 100 -24.87 -9.55 3.27
CA GLY A 100 -23.86 -10.58 3.10
C GLY A 100 -22.43 -10.05 2.92
N VAL A 101 -22.25 -8.86 2.35
CA VAL A 101 -20.92 -8.20 2.25
C VAL A 101 -20.49 -7.68 3.63
N ILE A 102 -21.41 -7.09 4.39
CA ILE A 102 -21.15 -6.63 5.77
C ILE A 102 -20.75 -7.81 6.66
N GLU A 103 -21.48 -8.93 6.60
CA GLU A 103 -21.19 -10.14 7.37
C GLU A 103 -19.78 -10.71 7.07
N LYS A 104 -19.34 -10.64 5.81
CA LYS A 104 -18.01 -11.11 5.38
C LYS A 104 -16.87 -10.13 5.68
N SER A 105 -17.19 -8.88 6.01
CA SER A 105 -16.19 -7.82 6.22
C SER A 105 -15.14 -8.14 7.30
N PRO A 106 -15.49 -8.74 8.47
CA PRO A 106 -14.50 -9.14 9.46
C PRO A 106 -13.46 -10.12 8.91
N GLY A 107 -13.87 -11.11 8.10
CA GLY A 107 -12.96 -12.07 7.49
C GLY A 107 -12.02 -11.44 6.46
N ILE A 108 -12.50 -10.44 5.73
CA ILE A 108 -11.66 -9.64 4.83
C ILE A 108 -10.59 -8.89 5.63
N LEU A 109 -10.96 -8.25 6.74
CA LEU A 109 -10.03 -7.54 7.61
C LEU A 109 -8.96 -8.47 8.21
N GLU A 110 -9.36 -9.67 8.63
CA GLU A 110 -8.42 -10.69 9.10
C GLU A 110 -7.45 -11.12 7.98
N GLY A 111 -7.95 -11.28 6.75
CA GLY A 111 -7.15 -11.59 5.57
C GLY A 111 -6.06 -10.55 5.29
N ILE A 112 -6.39 -9.26 5.39
CA ILE A 112 -5.42 -8.17 5.24
C ILE A 112 -4.34 -8.28 6.31
N THR A 113 -4.73 -8.49 7.57
CA THR A 113 -3.79 -8.57 8.70
C THR A 113 -2.78 -9.70 8.48
N LYS A 114 -3.25 -10.85 7.96
CA LYS A 114 -2.39 -11.97 7.56
C LYS A 114 -1.44 -11.56 6.43
N LEU A 115 -1.94 -10.86 5.42
CA LEU A 115 -1.14 -10.39 4.29
C LEU A 115 -0.06 -9.38 4.72
N GLU A 116 -0.39 -8.44 5.62
CA GLU A 116 0.59 -7.52 6.23
C GLU A 116 1.69 -8.27 6.97
N ASN A 117 1.33 -9.32 7.72
CA ASN A 117 2.31 -10.16 8.40
C ASN A 117 3.20 -10.94 7.41
N MET A 118 2.65 -11.40 6.28
CA MET A 118 3.44 -12.04 5.22
C MET A 118 4.43 -11.06 4.59
N VAL A 119 4.01 -9.83 4.30
CA VAL A 119 4.89 -8.76 3.81
C VAL A 119 6.04 -8.51 4.78
N LYS A 120 5.74 -8.36 6.08
CA LYS A 120 6.76 -8.16 7.13
C LYS A 120 7.80 -9.28 7.13
N LYS A 121 7.35 -10.54 7.02
CA LYS A 121 8.24 -11.73 6.98
C LYS A 121 9.10 -11.76 5.72
N GLU A 122 8.51 -11.57 4.54
CA GLU A 122 9.24 -11.59 3.26
C GLU A 122 10.31 -10.50 3.21
N VAL A 123 10.02 -9.32 3.74
CA VAL A 123 11.00 -8.23 3.73
C VAL A 123 12.13 -8.51 4.71
N GLN A 124 11.83 -9.06 5.88
CA GLN A 124 12.87 -9.48 6.81
C GLN A 124 13.79 -10.52 6.16
N ALA A 125 13.22 -11.54 5.51
CA ALA A 125 13.98 -12.56 4.79
C ALA A 125 14.85 -11.98 3.66
N LYS A 126 14.33 -11.01 2.88
CA LYS A 126 15.14 -10.30 1.87
C LYS A 126 16.29 -9.51 2.51
N ARG A 127 16.07 -8.84 3.66
CA ARG A 127 17.13 -8.11 4.37
C ARG A 127 18.23 -9.04 4.88
N ASP A 128 17.85 -10.16 5.50
CA ASP A 128 18.80 -11.13 6.04
C ASP A 128 19.67 -11.73 4.94
N LYS A 129 19.09 -12.02 3.76
CA LYS A 129 19.83 -12.49 2.57
C LYS A 129 20.82 -11.45 2.03
N VAL A 130 20.46 -10.16 2.05
CA VAL A 130 21.37 -9.09 1.62
C VAL A 130 22.51 -8.91 2.63
N GLY A 131 22.19 -8.91 3.92
CA GLY A 131 23.19 -8.80 4.99
C GLY A 131 24.17 -9.97 5.02
N SER A 132 23.68 -11.21 4.84
CA SER A 132 24.53 -12.41 4.79
C SER A 132 25.44 -12.42 3.57
N LYS A 133 24.94 -12.00 2.40
CA LYS A 133 25.75 -11.85 1.18
C LYS A 133 26.86 -10.80 1.34
N LEU A 134 26.54 -9.68 2.00
CA LEU A 134 27.52 -8.63 2.28
C LEU A 134 28.63 -9.15 3.21
N LYS A 135 28.26 -9.87 4.28
CA LYS A 135 29.21 -10.46 5.22
C LYS A 135 30.14 -11.48 4.55
N ALA A 136 29.61 -12.37 3.72
CA ALA A 136 30.41 -13.35 2.98
C ALA A 136 31.44 -12.68 2.04
N LEU A 137 31.06 -11.61 1.33
CA LEU A 137 31.98 -10.86 0.47
C LEU A 137 33.11 -10.18 1.26
N PHE A 138 32.85 -9.70 2.47
CA PHE A 138 33.87 -9.11 3.34
C PHE A 138 34.81 -10.16 3.94
N GLU A 139 34.31 -11.36 4.24
CA GLU A 139 35.11 -12.48 4.74
C GLU A 139 36.01 -13.07 3.62
N ASP A 140 35.52 -13.13 2.38
CA ASP A 140 36.29 -13.64 1.23
C ASP A 140 37.33 -12.63 0.67
N GLY A 141 37.12 -11.33 0.87
CA GLY A 141 38.03 -10.27 0.39
C GLY A 141 39.13 -9.87 1.37
N ALA A 142 39.09 -10.39 2.60
CA ALA A 142 40.07 -10.12 3.65
C ALA A 142 41.09 -11.26 3.85
N GLY A 143 41.13 -12.23 2.93
CA GLY A 143 42.05 -13.38 2.92
C GLY A 143 43.19 -13.25 1.91
#